data_AF-A0A938J1K8-F1
#
_entry.id   AF-A0A938J1K8-F1
#
_cell.length_a   1.000
_cell.length_b   1.000
_cell.length_c   1.000
_cell.angle_alpha   90.00
_cell.angle_beta   90.00
_cell.angle_gamma   90.00
#
_symmetry.space_group_name_H-M   'P 1'
#
loop_
_entity.id
_entity.type
_entity.pdbx_description
1 polymer ?
#
loop_
_entity_poly.entity_id
_entity_poly.type
_entity_poly.pdbx_seq_one_letter_code
_entity_poly.pdbx_strand_id
1 'polypeptide(L)'
;MKRFLAVVAAVGMVAAALLVRTLIDGGGPSGANNAGDGSSDTTTIICGPDLRRFCEALAEEDSSVRVMIEEEATTTDRLATAEAGGLDADAWFTVGPAAAVLADDRSSAGLPPLELGGTSPVLARSPAVLVAASDRAEALSGACPSGITWSCIGPYAGRPWTDVGGQATWGQVRPGLASPATGGGLTVWSQAVSSETVAVDLPALWARNDLDDPSVSAWFDNLAAQSRRAGPAASDPFSRFLVAPATFGVVGALEAAAGPALQRAAGRSALSLIYPEPLVTADVTLTVPNGSDPADVIDRLGGDRIDELLAAEGWRVPSQPTAPGVGGGPPLPESSGLPAPGALSYLQQRWEAAG
;
A
#
# COMPACT_ATOMS: atom_id res chain seq x y z
N MET A 1 -32.17 -0.76 -41.31
CA MET A 1 -30.91 -0.39 -41.98
C MET A 1 -29.93 0.42 -41.10
N LYS A 2 -30.38 1.33 -40.22
CA LYS A 2 -29.47 2.10 -39.33
C LYS A 2 -28.71 1.27 -38.27
N ARG A 3 -29.23 0.10 -37.87
CA ARG A 3 -28.58 -0.78 -36.88
C ARG A 3 -27.44 -1.64 -37.46
N PHE A 4 -27.42 -1.86 -38.78
CA PHE A 4 -26.35 -2.61 -39.45
C PHE A 4 -25.10 -1.74 -39.66
N LEU A 5 -25.28 -0.44 -39.89
CA LEU A 5 -24.19 0.53 -40.05
C LEU A 5 -23.36 0.73 -38.79
N ALA A 6 -23.99 0.67 -37.61
CA ALA A 6 -23.27 0.83 -36.33
C ALA A 6 -22.37 -0.36 -36.00
N VAL A 7 -22.81 -1.59 -36.31
CA VAL A 7 -22.03 -2.81 -36.09
C VAL A 7 -20.82 -2.88 -37.03
N VAL A 8 -20.99 -2.49 -38.29
CA VAL A 8 -19.88 -2.42 -39.26
C VAL A 8 -18.86 -1.35 -38.87
N ALA A 9 -19.29 -0.20 -38.33
CA ALA A 9 -18.38 0.83 -37.84
C ALA A 9 -17.57 0.37 -36.62
N ALA A 10 -18.19 -0.34 -35.68
CA ALA A 10 -17.51 -0.85 -34.50
C ALA A 10 -16.46 -1.92 -34.85
N VAL A 11 -16.81 -2.87 -35.73
CA VAL A 11 -15.87 -3.89 -36.22
C VAL A 11 -14.73 -3.26 -37.03
N GLY A 12 -15.04 -2.22 -37.82
CA GLY A 12 -14.03 -1.45 -38.55
C GLY A 12 -13.02 -0.74 -37.63
N MET A 13 -13.46 -0.19 -36.50
CA MET A 13 -12.55 0.44 -35.53
C MET A 13 -11.66 -0.59 -34.82
N VAL A 14 -12.18 -1.77 -34.46
CA VAL A 14 -11.38 -2.83 -33.84
C VAL A 14 -10.35 -3.39 -34.84
N ALA A 15 -10.75 -3.58 -36.10
CA ALA A 15 -9.84 -4.02 -37.15
C ALA A 15 -8.75 -2.96 -37.45
N ALA A 16 -9.12 -1.67 -37.49
CA ALA A 16 -8.16 -0.59 -37.68
C ALA A 16 -7.16 -0.46 -36.52
N ALA A 17 -7.61 -0.67 -35.27
CA ALA A 17 -6.74 -0.66 -34.10
C ALA A 17 -5.72 -1.82 -34.10
N LEU A 18 -6.13 -3.00 -34.56
CA LEU A 18 -5.21 -4.15 -34.71
C LEU A 18 -4.22 -3.97 -35.87
N LEU A 19 -4.63 -3.31 -36.96
CA LEU A 19 -3.77 -3.05 -38.12
C LEU A 19 -2.73 -1.95 -37.86
N VAL A 20 -3.06 -0.94 -37.05
CA VAL A 20 -2.08 0.07 -36.60
C VAL A 20 -1.05 -0.56 -35.65
N ARG A 21 -1.47 -1.53 -34.81
CA ARG A 21 -0.56 -2.24 -33.91
C ARG A 21 0.46 -3.09 -34.68
N THR A 22 0.05 -3.76 -35.77
CA THR A 22 0.95 -4.59 -36.57
C THR A 22 1.84 -3.79 -37.53
N LEU A 23 1.46 -2.55 -37.89
CA LEU A 23 2.29 -1.65 -38.70
C LEU A 23 3.33 -0.88 -37.89
N ILE A 24 3.16 -0.74 -36.58
CA ILE A 24 4.18 -0.19 -35.68
C ILE A 24 5.23 -1.27 -35.31
N ASP A 25 4.85 -2.55 -35.28
CA ASP A 25 5.75 -3.70 -35.06
C ASP A 25 6.25 -4.37 -36.37
N GLY A 26 6.08 -3.72 -37.52
CA GLY A 26 6.18 -4.35 -38.84
C GLY A 26 7.28 -3.84 -39.76
N GLY A 27 8.55 -3.94 -39.36
CA GLY A 27 9.71 -3.59 -40.18
C GLY A 27 10.47 -4.78 -40.79
N GLY A 28 9.81 -5.58 -41.65
CA GLY A 28 10.38 -6.31 -42.80
C GLY A 28 11.50 -7.39 -42.62
N PRO A 29 11.34 -8.61 -43.18
CA PRO A 29 12.33 -9.69 -43.09
C PRO A 29 13.41 -9.61 -44.18
N SER A 30 14.69 -9.79 -43.82
CA SER A 30 15.79 -10.18 -44.72
C SER A 30 16.98 -10.63 -43.88
N GLY A 31 17.31 -11.91 -43.90
CA GLY A 31 18.41 -12.48 -43.11
C GLY A 31 19.80 -12.12 -43.63
N ALA A 32 20.75 -11.95 -42.70
CA ALA A 32 22.14 -12.41 -42.78
C ALA A 32 22.94 -11.92 -41.55
N ASN A 33 23.44 -12.88 -40.77
CA ASN A 33 24.67 -12.92 -39.97
C ASN A 33 25.40 -11.59 -39.63
N ASN A 34 25.47 -11.24 -38.34
CA ASN A 34 26.63 -10.76 -37.57
C ASN A 34 26.13 -10.30 -36.19
N ALA A 35 26.59 -10.91 -35.09
CA ALA A 35 27.67 -10.39 -34.24
C ALA A 35 27.37 -9.00 -33.65
N GLY A 36 26.83 -9.01 -32.42
CA GLY A 36 26.88 -7.97 -31.38
C GLY A 36 26.43 -6.56 -31.71
N ASP A 37 25.27 -6.14 -31.21
CA ASP A 37 25.00 -4.73 -30.82
C ASP A 37 23.69 -4.58 -30.01
N GLY A 38 23.79 -4.15 -28.76
CA GLY A 38 22.94 -3.11 -28.17
C GLY A 38 21.42 -3.26 -28.10
N SER A 39 20.85 -4.36 -27.59
CA SER A 39 19.54 -4.25 -26.92
C SER A 39 19.79 -3.52 -25.61
N SER A 40 19.31 -2.28 -25.48
CA SER A 40 19.20 -1.64 -24.18
C SER A 40 18.15 -2.42 -23.38
N ASP A 41 18.57 -3.49 -22.73
CA ASP A 41 17.73 -4.39 -21.93
C ASP A 41 17.05 -3.57 -20.83
N THR A 42 15.83 -3.13 -21.13
CA THR A 42 15.08 -2.24 -20.27
C THR A 42 14.52 -3.08 -19.12
N THR A 43 14.93 -2.78 -17.89
CA THR A 43 14.42 -3.43 -16.69
C THR A 43 13.04 -2.87 -16.37
N THR A 44 12.00 -3.69 -16.45
CA THR A 44 10.62 -3.31 -16.13
C THR A 44 10.30 -3.66 -14.68
N ILE A 45 9.82 -2.68 -13.92
CA ILE A 45 9.56 -2.78 -12.49
C ILE A 45 8.09 -2.43 -12.23
N ILE A 46 7.41 -3.27 -11.46
CA ILE A 46 6.10 -2.95 -10.88
C ILE A 46 6.31 -2.43 -9.46
N CYS A 47 5.68 -1.31 -9.10
CA CYS A 47 5.72 -0.77 -7.75
C CYS A 47 4.32 -0.47 -7.22
N GLY A 48 4.12 -0.77 -5.94
CA GLY A 48 2.96 -0.30 -5.18
C GLY A 48 2.87 1.23 -5.13
N PRO A 49 1.68 1.82 -4.94
CA PRO A 49 1.51 3.27 -4.86
C PRO A 49 2.31 3.92 -3.72
N ASP A 50 2.53 3.20 -2.62
CA ASP A 50 3.33 3.65 -1.47
C ASP A 50 4.82 3.82 -1.80
N LEU A 51 5.31 3.15 -2.85
CA LEU A 51 6.70 3.20 -3.33
C LEU A 51 6.86 4.06 -4.59
N ARG A 52 5.80 4.76 -5.02
CA ARG A 52 5.79 5.55 -6.26
C ARG A 52 7.02 6.45 -6.40
N ARG A 53 7.31 7.27 -5.38
CA ARG A 53 8.40 8.24 -5.44
C ARG A 53 9.78 7.58 -5.49
N PHE A 54 9.96 6.51 -4.75
CA PHE A 54 11.17 5.70 -4.79
C PHE A 54 11.40 5.14 -6.20
N CYS A 55 10.38 4.54 -6.81
CA CYS A 55 10.52 3.95 -8.13
C CYS A 55 10.65 5.00 -9.24
N GLU A 56 9.91 6.11 -9.15
CA GLU A 56 10.07 7.25 -10.07
C GLU A 56 11.50 7.81 -10.00
N ALA A 57 12.06 7.99 -8.80
CA ALA A 57 13.46 8.39 -8.63
C ALA A 57 14.43 7.35 -9.21
N LEU A 58 14.18 6.05 -9.02
CA LEU A 58 14.99 4.99 -9.60
C LEU A 58 15.00 5.04 -11.15
N ALA A 59 13.86 5.35 -11.77
CA ALA A 59 13.76 5.52 -13.23
C ALA A 59 14.37 6.85 -13.72
N GLU A 60 14.36 7.90 -12.90
CA GLU A 60 14.95 9.20 -13.26
C GLU A 60 16.48 9.14 -13.34
N GLU A 61 17.15 8.43 -12.43
CA GLU A 61 18.62 8.32 -12.49
C GLU A 61 19.12 7.14 -13.34
N ASP A 62 18.22 6.26 -13.82
CA ASP A 62 18.56 5.19 -14.76
C ASP A 62 17.50 5.03 -15.87
N SER A 63 17.84 5.55 -17.06
CA SER A 63 16.99 5.49 -18.25
C SER A 63 16.69 4.07 -18.77
N SER A 64 17.42 3.05 -18.30
CA SER A 64 17.13 1.64 -18.61
C SER A 64 16.05 1.04 -17.70
N VAL A 65 15.55 1.78 -16.71
CA VAL A 65 14.49 1.34 -15.81
C VAL A 65 13.14 1.90 -16.27
N ARG A 66 12.14 1.02 -16.43
CA ARG A 66 10.75 1.39 -16.71
C ARG A 66 9.87 1.00 -15.54
N VAL A 67 9.12 1.96 -15.01
CA VAL A 67 8.27 1.75 -13.83
C VAL A 67 6.79 1.73 -14.21
N MET A 68 6.07 0.77 -13.66
CA MET A 68 4.61 0.71 -13.64
C MET A 68 4.14 0.83 -12.20
N ILE A 69 3.22 1.76 -11.93
CA ILE A 69 2.60 1.88 -10.61
C ILE A 69 1.23 1.21 -10.64
N GLU A 70 1.06 0.17 -9.82
CA GLU A 70 -0.16 -0.64 -9.73
C GLU A 70 -0.41 -0.97 -8.25
N GLU A 71 -1.67 -0.97 -7.82
CA GLU A 71 -2.03 -1.40 -6.45
C GLU A 71 -1.64 -2.87 -6.23
N GLU A 72 -1.08 -3.19 -5.06
CA GLU A 72 -0.65 -4.56 -4.76
C GLU A 72 -1.79 -5.57 -4.94
N ALA A 73 -3.01 -5.23 -4.51
CA ALA A 73 -4.18 -6.09 -4.70
C ALA A 73 -4.49 -6.36 -6.19
N THR A 74 -4.32 -5.36 -7.07
CA THR A 74 -4.54 -5.56 -8.51
C THR A 74 -3.51 -6.52 -9.09
N THR A 75 -2.23 -6.38 -8.69
CA THR A 75 -1.18 -7.31 -9.12
C THR A 75 -1.43 -8.72 -8.56
N THR A 76 -1.80 -8.84 -7.28
CA THR A 76 -2.09 -10.15 -6.68
C THR A 76 -3.30 -10.82 -7.31
N ASP A 77 -4.40 -10.11 -7.57
CA ASP A 77 -5.61 -10.68 -8.18
C ASP A 77 -5.35 -11.22 -9.59
N ARG A 78 -4.60 -10.44 -10.38
CA ARG A 78 -4.17 -10.85 -11.72
C ARG A 78 -3.31 -12.11 -11.66
N LEU A 79 -2.35 -12.18 -10.74
CA LEU A 79 -1.46 -13.32 -10.59
C LEU A 79 -2.12 -14.54 -9.90
N ALA A 80 -3.12 -14.32 -9.06
CA ALA A 80 -3.85 -15.38 -8.37
C ALA A 80 -4.63 -16.26 -9.36
N THR A 81 -5.08 -15.68 -10.47
CA THR A 81 -5.86 -16.36 -11.51
C THR A 81 -5.08 -16.71 -12.77
N ALA A 82 -3.82 -16.26 -12.90
CA ALA A 82 -2.98 -16.53 -14.05
C ALA A 82 -2.73 -18.04 -14.24
N GLU A 83 -2.86 -18.50 -15.50
CA GLU A 83 -2.30 -19.77 -15.94
C GLU A 83 -0.78 -19.76 -15.73
N ALA A 84 -0.13 -20.94 -15.65
CA ALA A 84 1.29 -21.08 -15.33
C ALA A 84 2.16 -20.10 -16.15
N GLY A 85 2.49 -18.98 -15.52
CA GLY A 85 3.09 -17.80 -16.13
C GLY A 85 3.46 -16.86 -14.98
N GLY A 86 4.73 -16.44 -14.95
CA GLY A 86 5.30 -15.70 -13.84
C GLY A 86 4.90 -14.22 -13.81
N LEU A 87 5.73 -13.41 -13.19
CA LEU A 87 5.60 -11.97 -13.17
C LEU A 87 5.85 -11.40 -14.58
N ASP A 88 4.93 -10.56 -15.09
CA ASP A 88 5.07 -9.83 -16.37
C ASP A 88 6.02 -8.61 -16.25
N ALA A 89 7.07 -8.74 -15.45
CA ALA A 89 8.07 -7.71 -15.15
C ALA A 89 9.35 -8.37 -14.61
N ASP A 90 10.47 -7.66 -14.66
CA ASP A 90 11.74 -8.14 -14.13
C ASP A 90 11.79 -8.07 -12.60
N ALA A 91 11.01 -7.16 -12.00
CA ALA A 91 10.91 -7.00 -10.56
C ALA A 91 9.54 -6.45 -10.14
N TRP A 92 9.13 -6.82 -8.94
CA TRP A 92 7.95 -6.28 -8.26
C TRP A 92 8.33 -5.83 -6.85
N PHE A 93 8.40 -4.51 -6.65
CA PHE A 93 8.55 -3.92 -5.33
C PHE A 93 7.19 -3.77 -4.66
N THR A 94 7.09 -4.29 -3.45
CA THR A 94 5.84 -4.30 -2.68
C THR A 94 6.02 -3.73 -1.29
N VAL A 95 4.92 -3.21 -0.75
CA VAL A 95 4.79 -2.85 0.66
C VAL A 95 3.90 -3.87 1.36
N GLY A 96 4.35 -4.37 2.50
CA GLY A 96 3.65 -5.42 3.22
C GLY A 96 3.79 -6.80 2.57
N PRO A 97 2.89 -7.75 2.86
CA PRO A 97 3.12 -9.16 2.57
C PRO A 97 2.47 -9.62 1.26
N ALA A 98 2.47 -8.79 0.21
CA ALA A 98 1.73 -9.05 -1.03
C ALA A 98 2.10 -10.39 -1.70
N ALA A 99 3.39 -10.73 -1.77
CA ALA A 99 3.84 -12.03 -2.30
C ALA A 99 3.37 -13.23 -1.45
N ALA A 100 3.29 -13.06 -0.13
CA ALA A 100 2.80 -14.10 0.77
C ALA A 100 1.28 -14.26 0.69
N VAL A 101 0.54 -13.15 0.51
CA VAL A 101 -0.92 -13.14 0.25
C VAL A 101 -1.22 -13.90 -1.05
N LEU A 102 -0.49 -13.58 -2.13
CA LEU A 102 -0.62 -14.27 -3.41
C LEU A 102 -0.39 -15.79 -3.29
N ALA A 103 0.65 -16.20 -2.56
CA ALA A 103 0.96 -17.61 -2.35
C ALA A 103 -0.16 -18.33 -1.58
N ASP A 104 -0.70 -17.68 -0.54
CA ASP A 104 -1.80 -18.22 0.28
C ASP A 104 -3.11 -18.32 -0.50
N ASP A 105 -3.46 -17.29 -1.30
CA ASP A 105 -4.67 -17.27 -2.13
C ASP A 105 -4.66 -18.41 -3.16
N ARG A 106 -3.52 -18.63 -3.84
CA ARG A 106 -3.37 -19.72 -4.81
C ARG A 106 -3.43 -21.09 -4.14
N SER A 107 -2.77 -21.24 -2.99
CA SER A 107 -2.82 -22.47 -2.20
C SER A 107 -4.25 -22.80 -1.78
N SER A 108 -4.99 -21.79 -1.29
CA SER A 108 -6.39 -21.91 -0.88
C SER A 108 -7.32 -22.25 -2.05
N ALA A 109 -6.99 -21.78 -3.27
CA ALA A 109 -7.71 -22.11 -4.49
C ALA A 109 -7.32 -23.48 -5.10
N GLY A 110 -6.37 -24.21 -4.49
CA GLY A 110 -5.86 -25.48 -5.03
C GLY A 110 -5.07 -25.31 -6.33
N LEU A 111 -4.56 -24.11 -6.61
CA LEU A 111 -3.74 -23.80 -7.77
C LEU A 111 -2.27 -24.08 -7.48
N PRO A 112 -1.48 -24.50 -8.49
CA PRO A 112 -0.03 -24.65 -8.31
C PRO A 112 0.61 -23.29 -7.93
N PRO A 113 1.72 -23.30 -7.18
CA PRO A 113 2.50 -22.08 -6.94
C PRO A 113 2.89 -21.40 -8.26
N LEU A 114 3.01 -20.08 -8.25
CA LEU A 114 3.60 -19.38 -9.39
C LEU A 114 5.08 -19.70 -9.48
N GLU A 115 5.58 -19.73 -10.71
CA GLU A 115 7.01 -19.78 -10.97
C GLU A 115 7.61 -18.39 -10.73
N LEU A 116 7.93 -18.09 -9.47
CA LEU A 116 8.69 -16.91 -9.05
C LEU A 116 10.11 -17.33 -8.66
N GLY A 117 11.09 -16.45 -8.90
CA GLY A 117 12.50 -16.69 -8.56
C GLY A 117 12.82 -16.44 -7.09
N GLY A 118 11.88 -15.86 -6.33
CA GLY A 118 11.98 -15.63 -4.91
C GLY A 118 11.55 -14.21 -4.51
N THR A 119 11.62 -13.93 -3.22
CA THR A 119 11.43 -12.60 -2.63
C THR A 119 12.66 -12.26 -1.81
N SER A 120 13.13 -11.02 -1.92
CA SER A 120 14.28 -10.52 -1.17
C SER A 120 14.00 -10.54 0.35
N PRO A 121 15.05 -10.47 1.18
CA PRO A 121 14.91 -9.98 2.55
C PRO A 121 14.24 -8.59 2.57
N VAL A 122 13.78 -8.18 3.75
CA VAL A 122 13.22 -6.83 3.98
C VAL A 122 14.29 -5.78 3.70
N LEU A 123 14.00 -4.89 2.75
CA LEU A 123 14.90 -3.80 2.34
C LEU A 123 14.73 -2.58 3.22
N ALA A 124 13.48 -2.28 3.59
CA ALA A 124 13.16 -1.14 4.46
C ALA A 124 11.85 -1.37 5.20
N ARG A 125 11.62 -0.59 6.26
CA ARG A 125 10.43 -0.72 7.11
C ARG A 125 9.83 0.64 7.46
N SER A 126 8.51 0.69 7.57
CA SER A 126 7.80 1.86 8.08
C SER A 126 6.68 1.44 9.03
N PRO A 127 6.61 1.98 10.27
CA PRO A 127 5.47 1.74 11.14
C PRO A 127 4.20 2.42 10.61
N ALA A 128 3.06 1.80 10.88
CA ALA A 128 1.75 2.42 10.77
C ALA A 128 1.54 3.39 11.94
N VAL A 129 1.12 4.61 11.60
CA VAL A 129 0.99 5.75 12.51
C VAL A 129 -0.36 6.43 12.33
N LEU A 130 -0.77 7.19 13.35
CA LEU A 130 -1.89 8.11 13.25
C LEU A 130 -1.38 9.55 13.13
N VAL A 131 -2.06 10.33 12.31
CA VAL A 131 -1.84 11.77 12.19
C VAL A 131 -3.13 12.49 12.54
N ALA A 132 -3.03 13.50 13.40
CA ALA A 132 -4.16 14.34 13.77
C ALA A 132 -3.71 15.79 13.98
N ALA A 133 -4.64 16.74 13.94
CA ALA A 133 -4.37 18.08 14.43
C ALA A 133 -4.12 18.02 15.94
N SER A 134 -3.17 18.80 16.45
CA SER A 134 -2.72 18.66 17.84
C SER A 134 -3.82 18.90 18.87
N ASP A 135 -4.74 19.83 18.59
CA ASP A 135 -5.92 20.11 19.42
C ASP A 135 -6.91 18.94 19.47
N ARG A 136 -7.06 18.22 18.36
CA ARG A 136 -7.88 17.00 18.26
C ARG A 136 -7.20 15.80 18.90
N ALA A 137 -5.88 15.68 18.75
CA ALA A 137 -5.10 14.68 19.45
C ALA A 137 -5.25 14.86 20.97
N GLU A 138 -5.17 16.10 21.48
CA GLU A 138 -5.38 16.40 22.91
C GLU A 138 -6.78 15.99 23.39
N ALA A 139 -7.84 16.32 22.63
CA ALA A 139 -9.20 15.88 22.95
C ALA A 139 -9.32 14.34 22.99
N LEU A 140 -8.77 13.65 21.99
CA LEU A 140 -8.74 12.18 21.97
C LEU A 140 -7.94 11.60 23.13
N SER A 141 -6.80 12.18 23.51
CA SER A 141 -6.04 11.73 24.68
C SER A 141 -6.87 11.77 25.97
N GLY A 142 -7.75 12.74 26.13
CA GLY A 142 -8.68 12.81 27.27
C GLY A 142 -9.72 11.68 27.28
N ALA A 143 -10.16 11.21 26.11
CA ALA A 143 -11.12 10.12 25.94
C ALA A 143 -10.46 8.72 25.89
N CYS A 144 -9.16 8.67 25.58
CA CYS A 144 -8.38 7.44 25.36
C CYS A 144 -7.29 7.27 26.43
N PRO A 145 -7.61 6.81 27.66
CA PRO A 145 -6.67 6.77 28.78
C PRO A 145 -5.48 5.83 28.57
N SER A 146 -5.63 4.80 27.73
CA SER A 146 -4.57 3.85 27.37
C SER A 146 -3.81 4.26 26.10
N GLY A 147 -4.00 5.49 25.62
CA GLY A 147 -3.41 5.99 24.38
C GLY A 147 -4.40 6.01 23.21
N ILE A 148 -4.10 6.85 22.21
CA ILE A 148 -4.95 7.02 21.03
C ILE A 148 -4.70 5.83 20.09
N THR A 149 -5.61 4.85 20.11
CA THR A 149 -5.62 3.66 19.24
C THR A 149 -6.87 3.65 18.35
N TRP A 150 -6.89 2.78 17.33
CA TRP A 150 -8.10 2.62 16.50
C TRP A 150 -9.28 2.07 17.30
N SER A 151 -9.04 1.16 18.24
CA SER A 151 -10.09 0.68 19.16
C SER A 151 -10.68 1.77 20.03
N CYS A 152 -9.88 2.77 20.45
CA CYS A 152 -10.43 3.94 21.12
C CYS A 152 -11.20 4.86 20.16
N ILE A 153 -10.68 5.08 18.95
CA ILE A 153 -11.28 6.01 17.97
C ILE A 153 -12.62 5.47 17.42
N GLY A 154 -12.71 4.17 17.15
CA GLY A 154 -13.82 3.53 16.46
C GLY A 154 -15.21 3.79 17.07
N PRO A 155 -15.39 3.66 18.40
CA PRO A 155 -16.65 4.01 19.08
C PRO A 155 -17.12 5.45 18.88
N TYR A 156 -16.20 6.38 18.60
CA TYR A 156 -16.50 7.79 18.35
C TYR A 156 -16.63 8.13 16.87
N ALA A 157 -16.27 7.23 15.95
CA ALA A 157 -16.32 7.49 14.52
C ALA A 157 -17.76 7.83 14.06
N GLY A 158 -17.92 9.01 13.45
CA GLY A 158 -19.21 9.57 13.04
C GLY A 158 -19.95 10.35 14.14
N ARG A 159 -19.48 10.34 15.39
CA ARG A 159 -20.07 11.10 16.49
C ARG A 159 -19.52 12.54 16.56
N PRO A 160 -20.23 13.48 17.19
CA PRO A 160 -19.74 14.84 17.39
C PRO A 160 -18.45 14.87 18.21
N TRP A 161 -17.54 15.80 17.89
CA TRP A 161 -16.30 16.01 18.66
C TRP A 161 -16.54 16.36 20.13
N THR A 162 -17.70 16.90 20.48
CA THR A 162 -18.10 17.19 21.87
C THR A 162 -18.17 15.94 22.74
N ASP A 163 -18.37 14.76 22.15
CA ASP A 163 -18.45 13.49 22.89
C ASP A 163 -17.08 13.03 23.41
N VAL A 164 -15.99 13.58 22.87
CA VAL A 164 -14.60 13.34 23.29
C VAL A 164 -13.95 14.61 23.84
N GLY A 165 -14.75 15.58 24.30
CA GLY A 165 -14.23 16.82 24.88
C GLY A 165 -13.68 17.85 23.88
N GLY A 166 -13.90 17.63 22.58
CA GLY A 166 -13.52 18.55 21.51
C GLY A 166 -14.53 19.68 21.26
N GLN A 167 -14.24 20.53 20.27
CA GLN A 167 -15.10 21.68 19.94
C GLN A 167 -16.24 21.29 18.99
N ALA A 168 -17.43 21.84 19.22
CA ALA A 168 -18.60 21.62 18.35
C ALA A 168 -18.36 22.05 16.89
N THR A 169 -17.53 23.07 16.67
CA THR A 169 -17.18 23.60 15.33
C THR A 169 -16.37 22.61 14.49
N TRP A 170 -15.74 21.61 15.11
CA TRP A 170 -15.01 20.54 14.39
C TRP A 170 -15.96 19.51 13.77
N GLY A 171 -17.25 19.54 14.11
CA GLY A 171 -18.24 18.62 13.55
C GLY A 171 -18.09 17.21 14.12
N GLN A 172 -17.93 16.23 13.23
CA GLN A 172 -17.86 14.81 13.60
C GLN A 172 -16.42 14.30 13.61
N VAL A 173 -16.15 13.30 14.45
CA VAL A 173 -14.93 12.50 14.39
C VAL A 173 -14.96 11.69 13.11
N ARG A 174 -14.03 11.99 12.18
CA ARG A 174 -13.93 11.35 10.86
C ARG A 174 -12.58 10.67 10.71
N PRO A 175 -12.47 9.37 11.03
CA PRO A 175 -11.30 8.58 10.70
C PRO A 175 -11.07 8.53 9.19
N GLY A 176 -9.82 8.54 8.76
CA GLY A 176 -9.44 8.33 7.37
C GLY A 176 -8.36 7.24 7.26
N LEU A 177 -8.70 6.13 6.61
CA LEU A 177 -7.77 5.05 6.31
C LEU A 177 -7.75 4.82 4.79
N ALA A 178 -6.55 4.67 4.23
CA ALA A 178 -6.36 4.37 2.82
C ALA A 178 -6.96 3.00 2.44
N SER A 179 -7.15 2.76 1.15
CA SER A 179 -7.63 1.47 0.65
C SER A 179 -6.66 0.35 1.03
N PRO A 180 -7.13 -0.78 1.58
CA PRO A 180 -6.30 -1.96 1.80
C PRO A 180 -5.87 -2.65 0.49
N ALA A 181 -6.28 -2.13 -0.67
CA ALA A 181 -5.71 -2.52 -1.96
C ALA A 181 -4.23 -2.13 -2.11
N THR A 182 -3.78 -1.12 -1.34
CA THR A 182 -2.38 -0.71 -1.23
C THR A 182 -1.70 -1.42 -0.04
N GLY A 183 -0.40 -1.66 -0.14
CA GLY A 183 0.37 -2.28 0.95
C GLY A 183 0.34 -1.48 2.26
N GLY A 184 0.48 -0.16 2.17
CA GLY A 184 0.39 0.76 3.31
C GLY A 184 -1.02 0.80 3.91
N GLY A 185 -2.05 0.88 3.06
CA GLY A 185 -3.43 0.82 3.52
C GLY A 185 -3.76 -0.51 4.21
N LEU A 186 -3.31 -1.64 3.66
CA LEU A 186 -3.49 -2.97 4.26
C LEU A 186 -2.83 -3.05 5.64
N THR A 187 -1.63 -2.48 5.76
CA THR A 187 -0.90 -2.42 7.04
C THR A 187 -1.66 -1.61 8.09
N VAL A 188 -2.15 -0.42 7.73
CA VAL A 188 -2.93 0.44 8.63
C VAL A 188 -4.24 -0.23 9.06
N TRP A 189 -4.95 -0.87 8.13
CA TRP A 189 -6.16 -1.63 8.45
C TRP A 189 -5.87 -2.84 9.34
N SER A 190 -4.78 -3.55 9.09
CA SER A 190 -4.35 -4.66 9.93
C SER A 190 -4.04 -4.19 11.35
N GLN A 191 -3.35 -3.06 11.51
CA GLN A 191 -3.12 -2.43 12.82
C GLN A 191 -4.44 -2.08 13.51
N ALA A 192 -5.40 -1.54 12.76
CA ALA A 192 -6.70 -1.17 13.30
C ALA A 192 -7.41 -2.38 13.89
N VAL A 193 -7.51 -3.47 13.12
CA VAL A 193 -8.13 -4.72 13.55
C VAL A 193 -7.36 -5.34 14.72
N SER A 194 -6.03 -5.33 14.69
CA SER A 194 -5.22 -5.77 15.82
C SER A 194 -5.56 -4.98 17.09
N SER A 195 -5.70 -3.66 17.02
CA SER A 195 -6.03 -2.87 18.21
C SER A 195 -7.44 -3.15 18.78
N GLU A 196 -8.39 -3.60 17.95
CA GLU A 196 -9.76 -3.94 18.35
C GLU A 196 -9.87 -5.36 18.90
N THR A 197 -9.06 -6.28 18.36
CA THR A 197 -9.11 -7.72 18.67
C THR A 197 -8.15 -8.16 19.76
N VAL A 198 -7.14 -7.33 20.09
CA VAL A 198 -6.19 -7.65 21.17
C VAL A 198 -6.93 -7.68 22.51
N ALA A 199 -7.26 -8.90 22.93
CA ALA A 199 -7.40 -9.22 24.33
C ALA A 199 -6.04 -9.00 24.99
N VAL A 200 -6.01 -8.15 26.02
CA VAL A 200 -4.89 -8.03 26.97
C VAL A 200 -4.38 -9.44 27.31
N ASP A 201 -3.11 -9.73 26.98
CA ASP A 201 -2.30 -10.89 27.41
C ASP A 201 -1.89 -11.97 26.38
N LEU A 202 -2.08 -11.80 25.06
CA LEU A 202 -1.42 -12.68 24.08
C LEU A 202 -0.72 -11.89 22.96
N PRO A 203 0.43 -12.38 22.43
CA PRO A 203 1.00 -11.91 21.16
C PRO A 203 0.16 -12.38 19.95
N ALA A 204 -1.14 -12.59 20.15
CA ALA A 204 -2.04 -13.16 19.15
C ALA A 204 -2.34 -12.10 18.10
N LEU A 205 -1.71 -12.26 16.94
CA LEU A 205 -2.19 -11.71 15.70
C LEU A 205 -3.63 -12.21 15.46
N TRP A 206 -4.50 -11.35 14.93
CA TRP A 206 -5.88 -11.74 14.64
C TRP A 206 -5.97 -12.73 13.47
N ALA A 207 -7.03 -13.53 13.46
CA ALA A 207 -7.35 -14.48 12.42
C ALA A 207 -8.66 -14.09 11.72
N ARG A 208 -8.94 -14.76 10.59
CA ARG A 208 -10.13 -14.51 9.78
C ARG A 208 -11.43 -14.50 10.59
N ASN A 209 -11.60 -15.44 11.51
CA ASN A 209 -12.81 -15.57 12.33
C ASN A 209 -13.01 -14.40 13.31
N ASP A 210 -11.96 -13.66 13.66
CA ASP A 210 -12.07 -12.50 14.55
C ASP A 210 -12.73 -11.31 13.83
N LEU A 211 -12.50 -11.17 12.53
CA LEU A 211 -13.21 -10.18 11.68
C LEU A 211 -14.69 -10.52 11.48
N ASP A 212 -15.08 -11.78 11.70
CA ASP A 212 -16.47 -12.25 11.62
C ASP A 212 -17.21 -12.13 12.96
N ASP A 213 -16.51 -11.81 14.04
CA ASP A 213 -17.17 -11.47 15.30
C ASP A 213 -18.11 -10.28 15.09
N PRO A 214 -19.38 -10.35 15.51
CA PRO A 214 -20.36 -9.30 15.23
C PRO A 214 -19.95 -7.91 15.73
N SER A 215 -19.20 -7.83 16.83
CA SER A 215 -18.75 -6.54 17.39
C SER A 215 -17.63 -5.93 16.56
N VAL A 216 -16.61 -6.74 16.22
CA VAL A 216 -15.47 -6.33 15.37
C VAL A 216 -15.94 -6.01 13.95
N SER A 217 -16.82 -6.84 13.40
CA SER A 217 -17.48 -6.65 12.10
C SER A 217 -18.19 -5.30 12.04
N ALA A 218 -19.08 -5.00 12.99
CA ALA A 218 -19.83 -3.74 13.01
C ALA A 218 -18.92 -2.52 13.21
N TRP A 219 -17.88 -2.66 14.04
CA TRP A 219 -16.86 -1.64 14.24
C TRP A 219 -16.08 -1.35 12.94
N PHE A 220 -15.62 -2.39 12.25
CA PHE A 220 -14.89 -2.30 10.99
C PHE A 220 -15.75 -1.61 9.93
N ASP A 221 -16.99 -2.07 9.77
CA ASP A 221 -17.92 -1.52 8.77
C ASP A 221 -18.21 -0.03 9.03
N ASN A 222 -18.33 0.39 10.30
CA ASN A 222 -18.47 1.81 10.65
C ASN A 222 -17.22 2.62 10.29
N LEU A 223 -16.03 2.15 10.68
CA LEU A 223 -14.76 2.83 10.31
C LEU A 223 -14.58 2.95 8.80
N ALA A 224 -14.93 1.88 8.07
CA ALA A 224 -14.89 1.84 6.63
C ALA A 224 -15.83 2.86 6.00
N ALA A 225 -17.08 2.90 6.49
CA ALA A 225 -18.07 3.86 6.03
C ALA A 225 -17.64 5.31 6.28
N GLN A 226 -17.06 5.62 7.46
CA GLN A 226 -16.57 6.99 7.74
C GLN A 226 -15.38 7.37 6.85
N SER A 227 -14.42 6.46 6.66
CA SER A 227 -13.25 6.70 5.82
C SER A 227 -13.65 7.04 4.38
N ARG A 228 -14.62 6.30 3.81
CA ARG A 228 -15.13 6.54 2.45
C ARG A 228 -15.99 7.79 2.32
N ARG A 229 -16.78 8.14 3.33
CA ARG A 229 -17.65 9.34 3.25
C ARG A 229 -16.87 10.65 3.18
N ALA A 230 -15.66 10.68 3.73
CA ALA A 230 -14.83 11.88 3.79
C ALA A 230 -14.09 12.20 2.47
N GLY A 231 -14.15 11.33 1.45
CA GLY A 231 -13.64 11.66 0.12
C GLY A 231 -13.89 10.59 -0.96
N PRO A 232 -13.84 10.95 -2.26
CA PRO A 232 -13.77 9.98 -3.36
C PRO A 232 -12.72 8.90 -3.08
N ALA A 233 -13.08 7.66 -3.39
CA ALA A 233 -12.28 6.46 -3.14
C ALA A 233 -10.85 6.53 -3.71
N ALA A 234 -10.62 7.36 -4.73
CA ALA A 234 -9.35 7.45 -5.44
C ALA A 234 -8.29 8.38 -4.80
N SER A 235 -8.57 9.05 -3.68
CA SER A 235 -7.60 9.95 -3.04
C SER A 235 -7.20 9.49 -1.65
N ASP A 236 -5.90 9.33 -1.43
CA ASP A 236 -5.28 9.01 -0.15
C ASP A 236 -5.76 9.98 0.97
N PRO A 237 -6.36 9.47 2.06
CA PRO A 237 -6.84 10.29 3.18
C PRO A 237 -5.77 11.16 3.83
N PHE A 238 -4.53 10.66 3.93
CA PHE A 238 -3.44 11.41 4.54
C PHE A 238 -3.07 12.65 3.72
N SER A 239 -2.87 12.49 2.41
CA SER A 239 -2.61 13.58 1.47
C SER A 239 -3.71 14.65 1.51
N ARG A 240 -4.98 14.22 1.60
CA ARG A 240 -6.10 15.15 1.79
C ARG A 240 -6.06 15.87 3.12
N PHE A 241 -5.77 15.16 4.20
CA PHE A 241 -5.68 15.74 5.53
C PHE A 241 -4.61 16.84 5.59
N LEU A 242 -3.47 16.67 4.92
CA LEU A 242 -2.43 17.71 4.84
C LEU A 242 -2.92 19.00 4.16
N VAL A 243 -3.75 18.89 3.13
CA VAL A 243 -4.26 20.04 2.38
C VAL A 243 -5.50 20.66 3.04
N ALA A 244 -6.35 19.84 3.64
CA ALA A 244 -7.58 20.23 4.29
C ALA A 244 -7.75 19.48 5.62
N PRO A 245 -7.08 19.92 6.70
CA PRO A 245 -7.13 19.23 7.99
C PRO A 245 -8.53 19.11 8.58
N ALA A 246 -9.51 19.92 8.15
CA ALA A 246 -10.91 19.79 8.58
C ALA A 246 -11.65 18.57 7.99
N THR A 247 -11.13 17.92 6.94
CA THR A 247 -11.81 16.80 6.28
C THR A 247 -11.81 15.54 7.13
N PHE A 248 -10.70 15.26 7.81
CA PHE A 248 -10.52 14.11 8.68
C PHE A 248 -10.15 14.56 10.10
N GLY A 249 -10.67 13.86 11.09
CA GLY A 249 -10.32 14.06 12.49
C GLY A 249 -8.95 13.46 12.85
N VAL A 250 -8.70 12.27 12.31
CA VAL A 250 -7.49 11.46 12.48
C VAL A 250 -7.34 10.62 11.21
N VAL A 251 -6.11 10.46 10.74
CA VAL A 251 -5.81 9.63 9.56
C VAL A 251 -4.72 8.62 9.87
N GLY A 252 -4.86 7.42 9.32
CA GLY A 252 -3.82 6.41 9.33
C GLY A 252 -2.89 6.59 8.13
N ALA A 253 -1.59 6.43 8.36
CA ALA A 253 -0.57 6.49 7.33
C ALA A 253 0.63 5.62 7.70
N LEU A 254 1.57 5.47 6.77
CA LEU A 254 2.92 5.01 7.08
C LEU A 254 3.78 6.19 7.52
N GLU A 255 4.66 6.00 8.50
CA GLU A 255 5.64 7.02 8.92
C GLU A 255 6.51 7.50 7.74
N ALA A 256 6.88 6.61 6.81
CA ALA A 256 7.64 6.97 5.63
C ALA A 256 6.97 8.09 4.81
N ALA A 257 5.64 8.04 4.68
CA ALA A 257 4.89 9.14 4.07
C ALA A 257 4.68 10.31 5.04
N ALA A 258 4.30 10.00 6.29
CA ALA A 258 3.83 11.00 7.25
C ALA A 258 4.95 11.89 7.80
N GLY A 259 6.06 11.32 8.23
CA GLY A 259 7.18 12.04 8.85
C GLY A 259 7.73 13.14 7.96
N PRO A 260 8.25 12.83 6.75
CA PRO A 260 8.79 13.83 5.83
C PRO A 260 7.75 14.85 5.36
N ALA A 261 6.49 14.45 5.21
CA ALA A 261 5.43 15.37 4.80
C ALA A 261 5.07 16.37 5.91
N LEU A 262 4.97 15.91 7.16
CA LEU A 262 4.73 16.78 8.31
C LEU A 262 5.86 17.78 8.54
N GLN A 263 7.12 17.38 8.33
CA GLN A 263 8.25 18.31 8.45
C GLN A 263 8.20 19.45 7.42
N ARG A 264 7.68 19.17 6.23
CA ARG A 264 7.50 20.14 5.14
C ARG A 264 6.21 20.95 5.25
N ALA A 265 5.24 20.49 6.04
CA ALA A 265 3.93 21.13 6.15
C ALA A 265 4.02 22.53 6.79
N ALA A 266 3.28 23.48 6.21
CA ALA A 266 3.03 24.76 6.85
C ALA A 266 2.20 24.50 8.14
N GLY A 267 2.66 25.01 9.28
CA GLY A 267 2.00 24.76 10.56
C GLY A 267 2.26 23.37 11.16
N ARG A 268 3.40 22.73 10.85
CA ARG A 268 3.81 21.44 11.43
C ARG A 268 3.65 21.30 12.95
N SER A 269 3.77 22.39 13.70
CA SER A 269 3.59 22.42 15.16
C SER A 269 2.14 22.23 15.62
N ALA A 270 1.18 22.29 14.70
CA ALA A 270 -0.24 22.06 14.93
C ALA A 270 -0.70 20.65 14.48
N LEU A 271 0.25 19.79 14.09
CA LEU A 271 0.00 18.41 13.71
C LEU A 271 0.78 17.48 14.64
N SER A 272 0.15 16.38 15.03
CA SER A 272 0.73 15.36 15.90
C SER A 272 0.87 14.05 15.13
N LEU A 273 2.04 13.45 15.24
CA LEU A 273 2.33 12.08 14.81
C LEU A 273 2.24 11.16 16.03
N ILE A 274 1.39 10.15 15.96
CA ILE A 274 1.09 9.25 17.07
C ILE A 274 1.42 7.83 16.63
N TYR A 275 2.05 7.06 17.52
CA TYR A 275 2.41 5.66 17.30
C TYR A 275 1.46 4.80 18.14
N PRO A 276 0.33 4.34 17.58
CA PRO A 276 -0.65 3.56 18.35
C PRO A 276 -0.12 2.15 18.64
N GLU A 277 -0.54 1.59 19.78
CA GLU A 277 -0.34 0.17 20.07
C GLU A 277 -1.50 -0.68 19.50
N PRO A 278 -1.24 -1.90 19.00
CA PRO A 278 0.09 -2.46 18.76
C PRO A 278 0.81 -1.78 17.59
N LEU A 279 2.14 -1.70 17.68
CA LEU A 279 2.95 -1.19 16.57
C LEU A 279 3.05 -2.26 15.48
N VAL A 280 2.50 -1.95 14.31
CA VAL A 280 2.54 -2.79 13.11
C VAL A 280 3.36 -2.04 12.07
N THR A 281 4.15 -2.76 11.27
CA THR A 281 4.99 -2.17 10.25
C THR A 281 4.71 -2.74 8.87
N ALA A 282 4.87 -1.88 7.87
CA ALA A 282 4.93 -2.28 6.49
C ALA A 282 6.39 -2.50 6.10
N ASP A 283 6.66 -3.61 5.43
CA ASP A 283 8.00 -4.01 5.00
C ASP A 283 8.10 -3.89 3.48
N VAL A 284 9.23 -3.35 3.01
CA VAL A 284 9.53 -3.25 1.57
C VAL A 284 10.28 -4.50 1.15
N THR A 285 9.79 -5.18 0.11
CA THR A 285 10.44 -6.35 -0.47
C THR A 285 10.41 -6.30 -1.99
N LEU A 286 11.31 -7.06 -2.62
CA LEU A 286 11.39 -7.23 -4.08
C LEU A 286 11.16 -8.70 -4.43
N THR A 287 10.19 -8.95 -5.30
CA THR A 287 9.90 -10.28 -5.87
C THR A 287 10.28 -10.32 -7.34
N VAL A 288 10.85 -11.42 -7.81
CA VAL A 288 11.36 -11.58 -9.19
C VAL A 288 10.73 -12.79 -9.90
N PRO A 289 10.69 -12.82 -11.25
CA PRO A 289 10.21 -13.98 -11.99
C PRO A 289 11.16 -15.18 -11.86
N ASN A 290 10.67 -16.38 -12.19
CA ASN A 290 11.50 -17.59 -12.24
C ASN A 290 12.72 -17.43 -13.14
N GLY A 291 13.83 -18.06 -12.75
CA GLY A 291 15.12 -17.94 -13.44
C GLY A 291 15.90 -16.66 -13.11
N SER A 292 15.37 -15.78 -12.26
CA SER A 292 16.07 -14.63 -11.69
C SER A 292 16.30 -14.82 -10.19
N ASP A 293 17.36 -14.20 -9.66
CA ASP A 293 17.62 -14.12 -8.23
C ASP A 293 17.38 -12.69 -7.73
N PRO A 294 16.64 -12.47 -6.62
CA PRO A 294 16.43 -11.14 -6.06
C PRO A 294 17.72 -10.36 -5.79
N ALA A 295 18.79 -11.02 -5.34
CA ALA A 295 20.07 -10.39 -5.06
C ALA A 295 20.73 -9.88 -6.34
N ASP A 296 20.72 -10.68 -7.42
CA ASP A 296 21.28 -10.27 -8.72
C ASP A 296 20.52 -9.06 -9.29
N VAL A 297 19.20 -9.02 -9.12
CA VAL A 297 18.38 -7.88 -9.56
C VAL A 297 18.67 -6.63 -8.72
N ILE A 298 18.82 -6.77 -7.39
CA ILE A 298 19.21 -5.68 -6.50
C ILE A 298 20.60 -5.15 -6.87
N ASP A 299 21.58 -6.03 -7.10
CA ASP A 299 22.93 -5.66 -7.50
C ASP A 299 22.94 -4.89 -8.82
N ARG A 300 22.14 -5.35 -9.80
CA ARG A 300 21.98 -4.67 -11.09
C ARG A 300 21.34 -3.29 -10.96
N LEU A 301 20.36 -3.12 -10.08
CA LEU A 301 19.70 -1.83 -9.81
C LEU A 301 20.54 -0.91 -8.91
N GLY A 302 21.58 -1.46 -8.28
CA GLY A 302 22.46 -0.80 -7.32
C GLY A 302 21.89 -0.87 -5.90
N GLY A 303 22.31 -1.85 -5.10
CA GLY A 303 21.83 -2.04 -3.73
C GLY A 303 21.97 -0.79 -2.84
N ASP A 304 23.14 -0.16 -2.83
CA ASP A 304 23.37 1.08 -2.06
C ASP A 304 22.43 2.22 -2.51
N ARG A 305 22.17 2.30 -3.83
CA ARG A 305 21.25 3.29 -4.41
C ARG A 305 19.81 3.02 -3.99
N ILE A 306 19.39 1.76 -3.94
CA ILE A 306 18.06 1.38 -3.43
C ILE A 306 17.92 1.83 -1.97
N ASP A 307 18.90 1.52 -1.13
CA ASP A 307 18.92 1.89 0.28
C ASP A 307 18.84 3.41 0.46
N GLU A 308 19.65 4.19 -0.28
CA GLU A 308 19.66 5.66 -0.23
C GLU A 308 18.32 6.26 -0.66
N LEU A 309 17.74 5.78 -1.77
CA LEU A 309 16.46 6.28 -2.29
C LEU A 309 15.29 5.94 -1.34
N LEU A 310 15.27 4.72 -0.78
CA LEU A 310 14.25 4.34 0.23
C LEU A 310 14.37 5.21 1.48
N ALA A 311 15.59 5.42 1.98
CA ALA A 311 15.83 6.27 3.14
C ALA A 311 15.44 7.73 2.87
N ALA A 312 15.74 8.27 1.69
CA ALA A 312 15.35 9.61 1.27
C ALA A 312 13.83 9.82 1.23
N GLU A 313 13.08 8.78 0.84
CA GLU A 313 11.61 8.77 0.87
C GLU A 313 11.01 8.41 2.24
N GLY A 314 11.83 8.37 3.29
CA GLY A 314 11.37 8.26 4.67
C GLY A 314 11.26 6.84 5.20
N TRP A 315 11.65 5.83 4.44
CA TRP A 315 11.69 4.46 4.94
C TRP A 315 12.85 4.30 5.92
N ARG A 316 12.65 3.48 6.97
CA ARG A 316 13.74 3.14 7.89
C ARG A 316 14.54 2.01 7.26
N VAL A 317 15.77 2.32 6.85
CA VAL A 317 16.74 1.37 6.29
C VAL A 317 17.89 1.22 7.30
N PRO A 318 18.24 0.00 7.75
CA PRO A 318 19.21 -0.20 8.84
C PRO A 318 20.59 0.44 8.62
N SER A 319 21.04 0.51 7.37
CA SER A 319 22.35 1.03 6.94
C SER A 319 22.37 2.54 6.69
N GLN A 320 21.22 3.22 6.73
CA GLN A 320 21.07 4.61 6.28
C GLN A 320 20.59 5.56 7.38
N PRO A 321 20.94 6.85 7.30
CA PRO A 321 20.34 7.86 8.17
C PRO A 321 18.84 8.00 7.89
N THR A 322 18.04 8.24 8.93
CA THR A 322 16.60 8.46 8.77
C THR A 322 16.32 9.85 8.16
N ALA A 323 15.29 9.92 7.32
CA ALA A 323 14.79 11.20 6.82
C ALA A 323 14.26 12.10 7.96
N PRO A 324 14.22 13.43 7.76
CA PRO A 324 13.60 14.33 8.72
C PRO A 324 12.16 13.92 9.05
N GLY A 325 11.85 13.84 10.34
CA GLY A 325 10.51 13.44 10.83
C GLY A 325 10.30 11.93 10.94
N VAL A 326 11.32 11.12 10.66
CA VAL A 326 11.30 9.66 10.79
C VAL A 326 12.22 9.24 11.94
N GLY A 327 11.81 8.22 12.71
CA GLY A 327 12.65 7.64 13.76
C GLY A 327 12.53 8.30 15.13
N GLY A 328 11.65 9.29 15.28
CA GLY A 328 11.32 9.90 16.58
C GLY A 328 10.39 9.05 17.45
N GLY A 329 9.86 7.95 16.90
CA GLY A 329 8.97 7.01 17.59
C GLY A 329 9.68 5.86 18.30
N PRO A 330 8.92 4.88 18.81
CA PRO A 330 9.47 3.67 19.41
C PRO A 330 10.38 2.88 18.45
N PRO A 331 11.26 2.00 18.98
CA PRO A 331 11.96 1.02 18.17
C PRO A 331 10.97 0.13 17.43
N LEU A 332 11.33 -0.30 16.22
CA LEU A 332 10.48 -1.21 15.44
C LEU A 332 10.51 -2.61 16.07
N PRO A 333 9.38 -3.34 16.05
CA PRO A 333 9.37 -4.77 16.37
C PRO A 333 10.29 -5.55 15.43
N GLU A 334 10.71 -6.75 15.85
CA GLU A 334 11.53 -7.64 15.02
C GLU A 334 10.77 -8.11 13.77
N SER A 335 9.49 -8.46 13.92
CA SER A 335 8.57 -8.80 12.83
C SER A 335 7.60 -7.67 12.52
N SER A 336 6.90 -7.75 11.39
CA SER A 336 5.96 -6.71 10.95
C SER A 336 4.73 -6.54 11.85
N GLY A 337 4.44 -7.52 12.71
CA GLY A 337 3.19 -7.52 13.50
C GLY A 337 1.94 -7.70 12.65
N LEU A 338 2.08 -8.12 11.38
CA LEU A 338 0.96 -8.47 10.50
C LEU A 338 0.52 -9.93 10.71
N PRO A 339 -0.79 -10.22 10.65
CA PRO A 339 -1.34 -11.56 10.76
C PRO A 339 -1.01 -12.45 9.56
N ALA A 340 -1.50 -13.69 9.61
CA ALA A 340 -1.33 -14.64 8.51
C ALA A 340 -1.90 -14.09 7.19
N PRO A 341 -1.28 -14.40 6.03
CA PRO A 341 -1.68 -13.83 4.74
C PRO A 341 -3.17 -14.03 4.39
N GLY A 342 -3.74 -15.20 4.68
CA GLY A 342 -5.17 -15.45 4.44
C GLY A 342 -6.13 -14.58 5.27
N ALA A 343 -5.69 -14.08 6.43
CA ALA A 343 -6.46 -13.12 7.21
C ALA A 343 -6.42 -11.73 6.54
N LEU A 344 -5.29 -11.35 5.97
CA LEU A 344 -5.11 -10.09 5.23
C LEU A 344 -5.90 -10.08 3.91
N SER A 345 -5.84 -11.18 3.16
CA SER A 345 -6.68 -11.38 1.95
C SER A 345 -8.16 -11.24 2.30
N TYR A 346 -8.60 -11.85 3.41
CA TYR A 346 -9.98 -11.71 3.86
C TYR A 346 -10.36 -10.26 4.22
N LEU A 347 -9.45 -9.51 4.86
CA LEU A 347 -9.69 -8.09 5.15
C LEU A 347 -9.89 -7.27 3.88
N GLN A 348 -9.07 -7.50 2.84
CA GLN A 348 -9.20 -6.83 1.54
C GLN A 348 -10.56 -7.15 0.90
N GLN A 349 -10.92 -8.42 0.81
CA GLN A 349 -12.22 -8.87 0.27
C GLN A 349 -13.40 -8.25 1.02
N ARG A 350 -13.31 -8.19 2.35
CA ARG A 350 -14.35 -7.58 3.20
C ARG A 350 -14.47 -6.08 2.95
N TRP A 351 -13.35 -5.38 2.79
CA TRP A 351 -13.35 -3.99 2.41
C TRP A 351 -14.03 -3.77 1.06
N GLU A 352 -13.72 -4.57 0.05
CA GLU A 352 -14.34 -4.44 -1.27
C GLU A 352 -15.85 -4.69 -1.23
N ALA A 353 -16.29 -5.73 -0.52
CA ALA A 353 -17.71 -6.08 -0.38
C ALA A 353 -18.54 -5.01 0.34
N ALA A 354 -17.91 -4.16 1.16
CA ALA A 354 -18.58 -3.07 1.87
C ALA A 354 -18.73 -1.77 1.03
N GLY A 355 -18.15 -1.71 -0.18
CA GLY A 355 -18.20 -0.56 -1.10
C GLY A 355 -19.30 -0.67 -2.14
#